data_AF-A0A1H9EFL3-F1
#
_entry.id   AF-A0A1H9EFL3-F1
#
_cell.length_a   1.000
_cell.length_b   1.000
_cell.length_c   1.000
_cell.angle_alpha   90.00
_cell.angle_beta   90.00
_cell.angle_gamma   90.00
#
_symmetry.space_group_name_H-M   'P 1'
#
loop_
_entity.id
_entity.type
_entity.pdbx_description
1 polymer ?
#
loop_
_entity_poly.entity_id
_entity_poly.type
_entity_poly.pdbx_seq_one_letter_code
_entity_poly.pdbx_strand_id
1 'polypeptide(L)'
;MNKELYDAVFGYGDSKIDPFATTEADFDAIIKDMRLGGYEITALNVVEFILLNECDTLNNIKSAIIDECKDLQNREDYCRQNYGISFKELFALEPKTDIEWDIKSGSVIIFLSGEVQFKEDAYMKVFGTALQDFCKKTGFTYVKLGETM
;
A
#
# COMPACT_ATOMS: atom_id res chain seq x y z
N MET A 1 6.09 -20.79 10.55
CA MET A 1 7.17 -20.14 11.36
C MET A 1 7.24 -20.65 12.82
N ASN A 2 8.39 -20.65 13.49
CA ASN A 2 8.51 -20.93 14.95
C ASN A 2 7.96 -19.74 15.75
N LYS A 3 7.10 -19.97 16.73
CA LYS A 3 6.45 -18.95 17.58
C LYS A 3 7.45 -18.03 18.31
N GLU A 4 8.56 -18.57 18.80
CA GLU A 4 9.59 -17.76 19.46
C GLU A 4 10.31 -16.81 18.49
N LEU A 5 10.50 -17.26 17.24
CA LEU A 5 11.09 -16.44 16.18
C LEU A 5 10.10 -15.38 15.70
N TYR A 6 8.81 -15.73 15.64
CA TYR A 6 7.72 -14.81 15.34
C TYR A 6 7.71 -13.66 16.37
N ASP A 7 7.66 -13.99 17.67
CA ASP A 7 7.60 -12.99 18.75
C ASP A 7 8.86 -12.11 18.81
N ALA A 8 10.02 -12.63 18.42
CA ALA A 8 11.29 -11.90 18.38
C ALA A 8 11.41 -10.94 17.17
N VAL A 9 10.79 -11.29 16.04
CA VAL A 9 10.86 -10.54 14.78
C VAL A 9 9.74 -9.50 14.67
N PHE A 10 8.55 -9.83 15.19
CA PHE A 10 7.32 -9.07 14.97
C PHE A 10 6.84 -8.30 16.21
N GLY A 11 7.42 -8.52 17.39
CA GLY A 11 7.12 -7.70 18.56
C GLY A 11 7.70 -6.28 18.43
N TYR A 12 6.85 -5.25 18.50
CA TYR A 12 7.27 -3.85 18.46
C TYR A 12 6.88 -3.09 19.76
N GLY A 13 7.79 -2.24 20.26
CA GLY A 13 7.61 -1.42 21.48
C GLY A 13 7.81 -2.15 22.82
N ASP A 14 7.76 -1.41 23.93
CA ASP A 14 7.99 -1.92 25.30
C ASP A 14 7.02 -3.03 25.72
N SER A 15 5.84 -3.09 25.09
CA SER A 15 4.78 -4.05 25.37
C SER A 15 4.75 -5.26 24.41
N LYS A 16 5.70 -5.36 23.45
CA LYS A 16 5.75 -6.41 22.40
C LYS A 16 4.39 -6.64 21.71
N ILE A 17 3.83 -5.60 21.11
CA ILE A 17 2.58 -5.74 20.36
C ILE A 17 2.92 -6.17 18.94
N ASP A 18 2.30 -7.26 18.47
CA ASP A 18 2.42 -7.77 17.11
C ASP A 18 1.55 -6.93 16.15
N PRO A 19 2.14 -6.14 15.23
CA PRO A 19 1.39 -5.31 14.29
C PRO A 19 0.68 -6.10 13.21
N PHE A 20 0.88 -7.41 13.17
CA PHE A 20 0.33 -8.32 12.18
C PHE A 20 -0.70 -9.29 12.76
N ALA A 21 -1.07 -9.16 14.03
CA ALA A 21 -1.94 -10.13 14.72
C ALA A 21 -3.30 -10.38 14.03
N THR A 22 -3.76 -9.43 13.22
CA THR A 22 -5.03 -9.47 12.48
C THR A 22 -4.87 -9.75 10.99
N THR A 23 -3.65 -10.02 10.53
CA THR A 23 -3.37 -10.21 9.10
C THR A 23 -3.76 -11.60 8.63
N GLU A 24 -4.30 -11.68 7.43
CA GLU A 24 -4.52 -12.93 6.68
C GLU A 24 -3.39 -13.19 5.68
N ALA A 25 -2.30 -12.42 5.73
CA ALA A 25 -1.16 -12.59 4.87
C ALA A 25 -0.41 -13.91 5.16
N ASP A 26 0.00 -14.62 4.10
CA ASP A 26 0.83 -15.82 4.21
C ASP A 26 2.29 -15.43 4.52
N PHE A 27 2.61 -15.28 5.80
CA PHE A 27 3.96 -14.92 6.23
C PHE A 27 5.02 -15.95 5.88
N ASP A 28 4.67 -17.24 5.82
CA ASP A 28 5.66 -18.25 5.47
C ASP A 28 6.06 -18.10 3.99
N ALA A 29 5.13 -17.74 3.10
CA ALA A 29 5.43 -17.35 1.72
C ALA A 29 6.24 -16.04 1.65
N ILE A 30 5.80 -14.99 2.35
CA ILE A 30 6.50 -13.69 2.36
C ILE A 30 7.95 -13.83 2.83
N ILE A 31 8.18 -14.52 3.95
CA ILE A 31 9.52 -14.71 4.51
C ILE A 31 10.38 -15.56 3.57
N LYS A 32 9.79 -16.53 2.87
CA LYS A 32 10.51 -17.32 1.88
C LYS A 32 11.00 -16.43 0.73
N ASP A 33 10.13 -15.56 0.20
CA ASP A 33 10.49 -14.64 -0.88
C ASP A 33 11.53 -13.61 -0.43
N MET A 34 11.37 -13.06 0.77
CA MET A 34 12.36 -12.16 1.38
C MET A 34 13.73 -12.83 1.54
N ARG A 35 13.77 -14.10 1.99
CA ARG A 35 15.03 -14.86 2.08
C ARG A 35 15.68 -15.09 0.73
N LEU A 36 14.88 -15.38 -0.31
CA LEU A 36 15.39 -15.54 -1.67
C LEU A 36 15.96 -14.23 -2.22
N GLY A 37 15.37 -13.08 -1.85
CA GLY A 37 15.87 -11.76 -2.18
C GLY A 37 17.04 -11.28 -1.31
N GLY A 38 17.44 -12.03 -0.28
CA GLY A 38 18.52 -11.64 0.63
C GLY A 38 18.15 -10.56 1.65
N TYR A 39 16.86 -10.34 1.91
CA TYR A 39 16.38 -9.38 2.90
C TYR A 39 16.58 -9.90 4.32
N GLU A 40 16.97 -9.00 5.23
CA GLU A 40 16.93 -9.28 6.66
C GLU A 40 15.46 -9.36 7.13
N ILE A 41 15.12 -10.36 7.95
CA ILE A 41 13.75 -10.58 8.41
C ILE A 41 13.53 -9.79 9.70
N THR A 42 12.99 -8.59 9.57
CA THR A 42 12.56 -7.70 10.66
C THR A 42 11.13 -7.23 10.41
N ALA A 43 10.40 -6.80 11.45
CA ALA A 43 9.06 -6.23 11.28
C ALA A 43 9.02 -5.10 10.23
N LEU A 44 10.01 -4.20 10.27
CA LEU A 44 10.14 -3.09 9.32
C LEU A 44 10.28 -3.58 7.89
N ASN A 45 11.21 -4.50 7.64
CA ASN A 45 11.46 -5.01 6.29
C ASN A 45 10.27 -5.83 5.77
N VAL A 46 9.53 -6.49 6.66
CA VAL A 46 8.31 -7.22 6.29
C VAL A 46 7.20 -6.24 5.89
N VAL A 47 6.99 -5.15 6.64
CA VAL A 47 6.05 -4.10 6.24
C VAL A 47 6.45 -3.51 4.89
N GLU A 48 7.72 -3.13 4.74
CA GLU A 48 8.24 -2.55 3.51
C GLU A 48 8.03 -3.50 2.32
N PHE A 49 8.35 -4.78 2.48
CA PHE A 49 8.18 -5.77 1.42
C PHE A 49 6.70 -5.96 1.03
N ILE A 50 5.80 -6.03 2.02
CA ILE A 50 4.36 -6.13 1.77
C ILE A 50 3.87 -4.88 1.01
N LEU A 51 4.30 -3.68 1.41
CA LEU A 51 3.88 -2.44 0.77
C LEU A 51 4.47 -2.24 -0.62
N LEU A 52 5.72 -2.63 -0.85
CA LEU A 52 6.31 -2.58 -2.19
C LEU A 52 5.51 -3.43 -3.18
N ASN A 53 5.08 -4.64 -2.76
CA ASN A 53 4.23 -5.50 -3.58
C ASN A 53 2.85 -4.89 -3.84
N GLU A 54 2.27 -4.20 -2.86
CA GLU A 54 1.02 -3.47 -3.06
C GLU A 54 1.21 -2.29 -4.02
N CYS A 55 2.27 -1.51 -3.86
CA CYS A 55 2.61 -0.42 -4.78
C CYS A 55 2.81 -0.93 -6.22
N ASP A 56 3.37 -2.11 -6.42
CA ASP A 56 3.44 -2.76 -7.74
C ASP A 56 2.05 -3.12 -8.27
N THR A 57 1.16 -3.63 -7.42
CA THR A 57 -0.24 -3.90 -7.77
C THR A 57 -0.97 -2.63 -8.22
N LEU A 58 -0.82 -1.53 -7.48
CA LEU A 58 -1.40 -0.23 -7.84
C LEU A 58 -0.83 0.31 -9.16
N ASN A 59 0.48 0.17 -9.38
CA ASN A 59 1.10 0.55 -10.65
C ASN A 59 0.57 -0.28 -11.82
N ASN A 60 0.29 -1.57 -11.62
CA ASN A 60 -0.30 -2.42 -12.66
C ASN A 60 -1.73 -1.98 -13.01
N ILE A 61 -2.55 -1.62 -12.00
CA ILE A 61 -3.88 -1.04 -12.21
C ILE A 61 -3.77 0.25 -13.04
N LYS A 62 -2.90 1.18 -12.63
CA LYS A 62 -2.64 2.42 -13.36
C LYS A 62 -2.23 2.15 -14.81
N SER A 63 -1.30 1.22 -15.01
CA SER A 63 -0.75 0.91 -16.33
C SER A 63 -1.81 0.33 -17.26
N ALA A 64 -2.67 -0.56 -16.76
CA ALA A 64 -3.79 -1.11 -17.51
C ALA A 64 -4.76 -0.01 -17.98
N ILE A 65 -5.09 0.95 -17.11
CA ILE A 65 -5.95 2.09 -17.48
C ILE A 65 -5.27 2.99 -18.52
N ILE A 66 -3.97 3.26 -18.35
CA ILE A 66 -3.20 4.05 -19.32
C ILE A 66 -3.20 3.37 -20.70
N ASP A 67 -2.98 2.06 -20.73
CA ASP A 67 -2.98 1.28 -21.96
C ASP A 67 -4.34 1.26 -22.66
N GLU A 68 -5.44 1.25 -21.92
CA GLU A 68 -6.80 1.38 -22.45
C GLU A 68 -7.02 2.76 -23.11
N CYS A 69 -6.39 3.81 -22.57
CA CYS A 69 -6.64 5.19 -22.96
C CYS A 69 -5.64 5.74 -24.00
N LYS A 70 -4.47 5.10 -24.19
CA LYS A 70 -3.33 5.72 -24.89
C LYS A 70 -3.61 6.11 -26.34
N ASP A 71 -4.43 5.33 -27.04
CA ASP A 71 -4.76 5.51 -28.46
C ASP A 71 -6.06 6.32 -28.67
N LEU A 72 -6.73 6.74 -27.60
CA LEU A 72 -7.96 7.53 -27.68
C LEU A 72 -7.63 9.02 -27.93
N GLN A 73 -8.21 9.59 -28.99
CA GLN A 73 -8.07 11.02 -29.27
C GLN A 73 -8.68 11.91 -28.18
N ASN A 74 -9.72 11.42 -27.49
CA ASN A 74 -10.45 12.09 -26.42
C ASN A 74 -10.16 11.51 -25.02
N ARG A 75 -8.95 10.97 -24.80
CA ARG A 75 -8.56 10.29 -23.55
C ARG A 75 -8.88 11.05 -22.26
N GLU A 76 -8.75 12.38 -22.26
CA GLU A 76 -9.05 13.20 -21.08
C GLU A 76 -10.52 13.11 -20.65
N ASP A 77 -11.43 13.21 -21.62
CA ASP A 77 -12.86 13.12 -21.34
C ASP A 77 -13.29 11.68 -21.04
N TYR A 78 -12.66 10.71 -21.72
CA TYR A 78 -12.84 9.30 -21.42
C TYR A 78 -12.47 8.98 -19.96
N CYS A 79 -11.29 9.43 -19.50
CA CYS A 79 -10.87 9.17 -18.12
C CYS A 79 -11.80 9.84 -17.10
N ARG A 80 -12.23 11.08 -17.36
CA ARG A 80 -13.16 11.77 -16.44
C ARG A 80 -14.49 11.05 -16.31
N GLN A 81 -15.00 10.49 -17.40
CA GLN A 81 -16.29 9.79 -17.41
C GLN A 81 -16.20 8.40 -16.76
N ASN A 82 -15.13 7.65 -17.01
CA ASN A 82 -15.01 6.26 -16.55
C ASN A 82 -14.34 6.11 -15.19
N TYR A 83 -13.38 6.98 -14.84
CA TYR A 83 -12.60 6.89 -13.59
C TYR A 83 -12.74 8.14 -12.71
N GLY A 84 -13.49 9.16 -13.14
CA GLY A 84 -13.72 10.36 -12.35
C GLY A 84 -12.50 11.28 -12.18
N ILE A 85 -11.44 11.05 -12.97
CA ILE A 85 -10.19 11.85 -12.99
C ILE A 85 -9.71 12.07 -14.42
N SER A 86 -8.91 13.11 -14.65
CA SER A 86 -8.26 13.35 -15.94
C SER A 86 -7.11 12.37 -16.21
N PHE A 87 -6.74 12.22 -17.49
CA PHE A 87 -5.63 11.35 -17.88
C PHE A 87 -4.30 11.86 -17.29
N LYS A 88 -4.15 13.19 -17.18
CA LYS A 88 -2.99 13.82 -16.53
C LYS A 88 -2.90 13.49 -15.03
N GLU A 89 -4.03 13.56 -14.32
CA GLU A 89 -4.08 13.19 -12.90
C GLU A 89 -3.70 11.72 -12.71
N LEU A 90 -4.26 10.82 -13.54
CA LEU A 90 -3.92 9.40 -13.52
C LEU A 90 -2.41 9.18 -13.72
N PHE A 91 -1.83 9.86 -14.70
CA PHE A 91 -0.40 9.73 -15.00
C PHE A 91 0.48 10.21 -13.84
N ALA A 92 0.02 11.20 -13.08
CA ALA A 92 0.75 11.79 -11.95
C ALA A 92 0.67 11.00 -10.63
N LEU A 93 -0.12 9.92 -10.56
CA LEU A 93 -0.18 9.04 -9.38
C LEU A 93 1.05 8.12 -9.38
N GLU A 94 1.90 8.20 -8.37
CA GLU A 94 3.12 7.40 -8.25
C GLU A 94 3.14 6.63 -6.92
N PRO A 95 2.47 5.46 -6.82
CA PRO A 95 2.27 4.76 -5.55
C PRO A 95 3.54 4.53 -4.72
N LYS A 96 4.67 4.24 -5.39
CA LYS A 96 5.96 3.95 -4.72
C LYS A 96 6.56 5.14 -3.97
N THR A 97 6.27 6.36 -4.41
CA THR A 97 6.81 7.59 -3.81
C THR A 97 5.75 8.36 -3.05
N ASP A 98 4.49 8.16 -3.41
CA ASP A 98 3.36 8.87 -2.84
C ASP A 98 2.87 8.21 -1.54
N ILE A 99 2.99 6.88 -1.39
CA ILE A 99 2.54 6.14 -0.20
C ILE A 99 3.69 5.99 0.79
N GLU A 100 3.42 6.38 2.03
CA GLU A 100 4.28 6.21 3.20
C GLU A 100 3.58 5.33 4.25
N TRP A 101 4.36 4.89 5.23
CA TRP A 101 3.87 4.03 6.31
C TRP A 101 4.61 4.25 7.62
N ASP A 102 3.96 3.87 8.71
CA ASP A 102 4.53 3.86 10.06
C ASP A 102 3.99 2.69 10.88
N ILE A 103 4.76 2.21 11.86
CA ILE A 103 4.33 1.18 12.82
C ILE A 103 4.08 1.87 14.15
N LYS A 104 2.81 2.04 14.52
CA LYS A 104 2.40 2.65 15.79
C LYS A 104 1.55 1.71 16.62
N SER A 105 1.95 1.53 17.88
CA SER A 105 1.19 0.79 18.91
C SER A 105 0.75 -0.62 18.48
N GLY A 106 1.57 -1.30 17.66
CA GLY A 106 1.21 -2.61 17.12
C GLY A 106 0.14 -2.55 16.03
N SER A 107 0.19 -1.54 15.18
CA SER A 107 -0.56 -1.48 13.93
C SER A 107 0.31 -0.82 12.86
N VAL A 108 0.16 -1.27 11.62
CA VAL A 108 0.78 -0.62 10.47
C VAL A 108 -0.20 0.38 9.90
N ILE A 109 0.23 1.64 9.84
CA ILE A 109 -0.52 2.74 9.27
C ILE A 109 0.07 3.07 7.92
N ILE A 110 -0.77 3.23 6.90
CA ILE A 110 -0.38 3.66 5.56
C ILE A 110 -1.07 4.99 5.25
N PHE A 111 -0.40 5.87 4.53
CA PHE A 111 -0.90 7.21 4.24
C PHE A 111 -0.21 7.80 3.01
N LEU A 112 -0.83 8.78 2.36
CA LEU A 112 -0.10 9.58 1.36
C LEU A 112 0.86 10.55 2.04
N SER A 113 2.05 10.71 1.46
CA SER A 113 3.06 11.66 1.91
C SER A 113 2.48 13.07 2.03
N GLY A 114 3.05 13.89 2.92
CA GLY A 114 2.54 15.24 3.18
C GLY A 114 2.49 16.13 1.93
N GLU A 115 3.48 15.99 1.05
CA GLU A 115 3.57 16.71 -0.23
C GLU A 115 2.51 16.21 -1.24
N VAL A 116 2.13 14.95 -1.06
CA VAL A 116 1.13 14.12 -1.73
C VAL A 116 -0.35 14.44 -1.60
N GLN A 117 -0.74 15.00 -0.45
CA GLN A 117 -2.12 14.88 0.06
C GLN A 117 -3.19 15.47 -0.86
N PHE A 118 -2.84 16.47 -1.68
CA PHE A 118 -3.78 17.05 -2.64
C PHE A 118 -4.24 16.05 -3.72
N LYS A 119 -3.53 14.92 -3.89
CA LYS A 119 -3.89 13.83 -4.81
C LYS A 119 -4.81 12.77 -4.19
N GLU A 120 -5.16 12.88 -2.90
CA GLU A 120 -5.94 11.88 -2.15
C GLU A 120 -7.23 11.45 -2.87
N ASP A 121 -8.03 12.42 -3.31
CA ASP A 121 -9.31 12.14 -3.99
C ASP A 121 -9.09 11.36 -5.30
N ALA A 122 -8.00 11.64 -6.02
CA ALA A 122 -7.64 10.91 -7.23
C ALA A 122 -7.14 9.49 -6.90
N TYR A 123 -6.33 9.35 -5.85
CA TYR A 123 -5.90 8.04 -5.32
C TYR A 123 -7.09 7.17 -4.97
N MET A 124 -8.06 7.70 -4.23
CA MET A 124 -9.20 6.91 -3.78
C MET A 124 -10.16 6.54 -4.92
N LYS A 125 -10.28 7.38 -5.95
CA LYS A 125 -11.07 7.03 -7.14
C LYS A 125 -10.47 5.88 -7.94
N VAL A 126 -9.14 5.83 -8.07
CA VAL A 126 -8.46 4.82 -8.91
C VAL A 126 -8.12 3.56 -8.12
N PHE A 127 -7.64 3.72 -6.89
CA PHE A 127 -7.05 2.65 -6.08
C PHE A 127 -7.84 2.35 -4.82
N GLY A 128 -8.89 3.11 -4.49
CA GLY A 128 -9.58 2.99 -3.20
C GLY A 128 -10.07 1.58 -2.88
N THR A 129 -10.63 0.88 -3.87
CA THR A 129 -11.05 -0.52 -3.69
C THR A 129 -9.85 -1.44 -3.41
N ALA A 130 -8.77 -1.31 -4.18
CA ALA A 130 -7.57 -2.13 -4.01
C ALA A 130 -6.91 -1.87 -2.64
N LEU A 131 -6.76 -0.61 -2.25
CA LEU A 131 -6.25 -0.20 -0.94
C LEU A 131 -7.13 -0.71 0.21
N GLN A 132 -8.46 -0.65 0.06
CA GLN A 132 -9.37 -1.15 1.08
C GLN A 132 -9.26 -2.67 1.24
N ASP A 133 -9.18 -3.41 0.14
CA ASP A 133 -9.05 -4.87 0.18
C ASP A 133 -7.67 -5.30 0.69
N PHE A 134 -6.63 -4.55 0.34
CA PHE A 134 -5.30 -4.68 0.92
C PHE A 134 -5.37 -4.49 2.45
N CYS A 135 -5.92 -3.39 2.95
CA CYS A 135 -6.06 -3.12 4.39
C CYS A 135 -6.85 -4.21 5.12
N LYS A 136 -7.94 -4.72 4.53
CA LYS A 136 -8.70 -5.86 5.11
C LYS A 136 -7.84 -7.11 5.21
N LYS A 137 -7.10 -7.45 4.16
CA LYS A 137 -6.25 -8.64 4.11
C LYS A 137 -5.07 -8.52 5.05
N THR A 138 -4.44 -7.35 5.12
CA THR A 138 -3.20 -7.19 5.88
C THR A 138 -3.42 -6.78 7.34
N GLY A 139 -4.61 -6.28 7.67
CA GLY A 139 -4.88 -5.64 8.96
C GLY A 139 -4.30 -4.22 9.05
N PHE A 140 -3.72 -3.69 7.97
CA PHE A 140 -3.16 -2.35 7.94
C PHE A 140 -4.28 -1.31 7.92
N THR A 141 -3.99 -0.11 8.40
CA THR A 141 -4.96 0.98 8.44
C THR A 141 -4.52 2.11 7.53
N TYR A 142 -5.35 2.45 6.55
CA TYR A 142 -5.16 3.67 5.79
C TYR A 142 -5.65 4.89 6.58
N VAL A 143 -4.80 5.90 6.73
CA VAL A 143 -5.12 7.15 7.41
C VAL A 143 -4.87 8.32 6.49
N LYS A 144 -5.86 9.20 6.38
CA LYS A 144 -5.70 10.48 5.72
C LYS A 144 -5.01 11.45 6.68
N LEU A 145 -3.80 11.85 6.34
CA LEU A 145 -3.07 12.86 7.11
C LEU A 145 -3.82 14.21 7.05
N GLY A 146 -3.96 14.88 8.19
CA GLY A 146 -4.64 16.18 8.31
C GLY A 146 -6.10 16.12 8.75
N GLU A 147 -6.71 14.94 8.80
CA GLU A 147 -7.96 14.75 9.53
C GLU A 147 -7.63 14.43 11.00
N THR A 148 -7.96 15.37 11.90
CA THR A 148 -7.89 15.12 13.36
C THR A 148 -8.84 13.96 13.69
N MET A 149 -8.29 12.88 14.26
CA MET A 149 -9.09 11.84 14.93
C MET A 149 -9.83 12.42 16.13
#